data_AF-A0A8S3ABR8-F1
#
_entry.id   AF-A0A8S3ABR8-F1
#
_cell.length_a   1.000
_cell.length_b   1.000
_cell.length_c   1.000
_cell.angle_alpha   90.00
_cell.angle_beta   90.00
_cell.angle_gamma   90.00
#
_symmetry.space_group_name_H-M   'P 1'
#
loop_
_entity.id
_entity.type
_entity.pdbx_description
1 polymer ?
#
loop_
_entity_poly.entity_id
_entity_poly.type
_entity_poly.pdbx_seq_one_letter_code
_entity_poly.pdbx_strand_id
1 'polypeptide(L)'
;IVYRPTQLIMAAKTVATLLSKTLEQTPKFSGKPDQDADEWRKDLTATFRMAEITEVQALNIIPTFLEGHPKQWFNENNTTF
;
A
#
# COMPACT_ATOMS: atom_id res chain seq x y z
N ILE A 1 -0.87 21.95 -28.68
CA ILE A 1 -1.91 21.70 -27.66
C ILE A 1 -1.32 22.10 -26.32
N VAL A 2 -1.71 23.26 -25.78
CA VAL A 2 -1.20 23.75 -24.48
C VAL A 2 -2.03 23.08 -23.40
N TYR A 3 -1.51 22.01 -22.80
CA TYR A 3 -2.11 21.41 -21.62
C TYR A 3 -2.04 22.43 -20.48
N ARG A 4 -3.20 22.93 -20.05
CA ARG A 4 -3.28 23.93 -18.98
C ARG A 4 -2.90 23.28 -17.63
N PRO A 5 -2.01 23.90 -16.84
CA PRO A 5 -1.53 23.35 -15.56
C PRO A 5 -2.65 22.93 -14.59
N THR A 6 -3.79 23.62 -14.66
CA THR A 6 -4.95 23.43 -13.78
C THR A 6 -5.58 22.03 -13.91
N GLN A 7 -5.62 21.45 -15.11
CA GLN A 7 -6.15 20.09 -15.35
C GLN A 7 -5.24 19.03 -14.72
N LEU A 8 -3.92 19.23 -14.82
CA LEU A 8 -2.91 18.33 -14.27
C LEU A 8 -2.96 18.29 -12.73
N ILE A 9 -3.14 19.46 -12.10
CA ILE A 9 -3.22 19.60 -10.64
C ILE A 9 -4.51 18.97 -10.08
N MET A 10 -5.65 19.10 -10.79
CA MET A 10 -6.90 18.47 -10.37
C MET A 10 -6.82 16.94 -10.49
N ALA A 11 -6.28 16.42 -11.59
CA ALA A 11 -6.08 14.97 -11.76
C ALA A 11 -5.17 14.39 -10.67
N ALA A 12 -4.05 15.06 -10.34
CA ALA A 12 -3.15 14.63 -9.28
C ALA A 12 -3.82 14.59 -7.89
N LYS A 13 -4.67 15.57 -7.56
CA LYS A 13 -5.42 15.59 -6.29
C LYS A 13 -6.49 14.50 -6.23
N THR A 14 -7.19 14.23 -7.33
CA THR A 14 -8.18 13.16 -7.42
C THR A 14 -7.54 11.79 -7.27
N VAL A 15 -6.39 11.57 -7.93
CA VAL A 15 -5.60 10.34 -7.79
C VAL A 15 -5.10 10.20 -6.36
N ALA A 16 -4.46 11.20 -5.78
CA ALA A 16 -3.98 11.13 -4.38
C ALA A 16 -5.10 10.83 -3.37
N THR A 17 -6.29 11.42 -3.55
CA THR A 17 -7.45 11.18 -2.66
C THR A 17 -8.01 9.77 -2.80
N LEU A 18 -8.08 9.25 -4.03
CA LEU A 18 -8.50 7.86 -4.28
C LEU A 18 -7.47 6.89 -3.69
N LEU A 19 -6.18 7.16 -3.85
CA LEU A 19 -5.11 6.34 -3.29
C LEU A 19 -5.13 6.31 -1.77
N SER A 20 -5.31 7.45 -1.10
CA SER A 20 -5.47 7.46 0.37
C SER A 20 -6.66 6.61 0.82
N LYS A 21 -7.81 6.71 0.15
CA LYS A 21 -8.98 5.88 0.47
C LYS A 21 -8.76 4.39 0.20
N THR A 22 -8.12 4.04 -0.91
CA THR A 22 -7.83 2.65 -1.26
C THR A 22 -6.83 2.03 -0.27
N LEU A 23 -5.82 2.78 0.16
CA LEU A 23 -4.88 2.34 1.18
C LEU A 23 -5.56 2.17 2.55
N GLU A 24 -6.47 3.08 2.94
CA GLU A 24 -7.27 2.94 4.16
C GLU A 24 -8.22 1.73 4.15
N GLN A 25 -8.72 1.35 2.96
CA GLN A 25 -9.64 0.23 2.77
C GLN A 25 -8.94 -1.12 2.55
N THR A 26 -7.62 -1.11 2.34
CA THR A 26 -6.87 -2.34 2.09
C THR A 26 -6.88 -3.21 3.37
N PRO A 27 -7.34 -4.47 3.29
CA PRO A 27 -7.44 -5.33 4.45
C PRO A 27 -6.07 -5.60 5.06
N LYS A 28 -6.00 -5.60 6.38
CA LYS A 28 -4.77 -5.90 7.11
C LYS A 28 -4.59 -7.41 7.29
N PHE A 29 -3.34 -7.85 7.28
CA PHE A 29 -2.98 -9.24 7.51
C PHE A 29 -2.53 -9.46 8.95
N SER A 30 -3.23 -10.36 9.63
CA SER A 30 -2.98 -10.74 11.02
C SER A 30 -2.44 -12.17 11.16
N GLY A 31 -2.39 -12.94 10.07
CA GLY A 31 -1.92 -14.32 10.06
C GLY A 31 -2.89 -15.32 10.68
N LYS A 32 -4.19 -14.98 10.73
CA LYS A 32 -5.22 -15.92 11.19
C LYS A 32 -5.46 -17.03 10.14
N PRO A 33 -5.94 -18.22 10.54
CA PRO A 33 -6.12 -19.35 9.63
C PRO A 33 -7.11 -19.11 8.49
N ASP A 34 -8.04 -18.17 8.66
CA ASP A 34 -9.02 -17.76 7.66
C ASP A 34 -8.49 -16.73 6.66
N GLN A 35 -7.26 -16.24 6.82
CA GLN A 35 -6.61 -15.31 5.90
C GLN A 35 -5.62 -16.05 5.00
N ASP A 36 -5.84 -15.96 3.68
CA ASP A 36 -4.89 -16.42 2.68
C ASP A 36 -3.79 -15.36 2.46
N ALA A 37 -2.55 -15.74 2.75
CA ALA A 37 -1.40 -14.85 2.63
C ALA A 37 -1.04 -14.51 1.18
N ASP A 38 -1.25 -15.44 0.25
CA ASP A 38 -0.97 -15.24 -1.17
C ASP A 38 -2.03 -14.34 -1.82
N GLU A 39 -3.30 -14.50 -1.44
CA GLU A 39 -4.39 -13.62 -1.87
C GLU A 39 -4.18 -12.20 -1.33
N TRP A 40 -3.93 -12.06 -0.02
CA TRP A 40 -3.63 -10.76 0.58
C TRP A 40 -2.44 -10.06 -0.09
N ARG A 41 -1.35 -10.80 -0.37
CA ARG A 41 -0.17 -10.23 -1.04
C ARG A 41 -0.51 -9.77 -2.46
N LYS A 42 -1.31 -10.53 -3.21
CA LYS A 42 -1.74 -10.15 -4.57
C LYS A 42 -2.54 -8.85 -4.54
N ASP A 43 -3.49 -8.74 -3.62
CA ASP A 43 -4.32 -7.54 -3.47
C ASP A 43 -3.48 -6.32 -3.06
N LEU A 44 -2.59 -6.48 -2.08
CA LEU A 44 -1.70 -5.41 -1.64
C LEU A 44 -0.78 -4.94 -2.78
N THR A 45 -0.22 -5.87 -3.54
CA THR A 45 0.64 -5.56 -4.70
C THR A 45 -0.13 -4.84 -5.80
N ALA A 46 -1.39 -5.24 -6.06
CA ALA A 46 -2.25 -4.55 -7.00
C ALA A 46 -2.54 -3.10 -6.55
N THR A 47 -2.84 -2.90 -5.26
CA THR A 47 -3.01 -1.56 -4.67
C THR A 47 -1.75 -0.71 -4.82
N PHE A 48 -0.57 -1.25 -4.51
CA PHE A 48 0.70 -0.52 -4.66
C PHE A 48 0.97 -0.14 -6.11
N ARG A 49 0.67 -1.03 -7.07
CA ARG A 49 0.81 -0.76 -8.49
C ARG A 49 -0.16 0.33 -8.96
N MET A 50 -1.41 0.31 -8.51
CA MET A 50 -2.38 1.36 -8.81
C MET A 50 -1.98 2.70 -8.20
N ALA A 51 -1.27 2.66 -7.08
CA ALA A 51 -0.77 3.83 -6.36
C ALA A 51 0.59 4.35 -6.84
N GLU A 52 1.18 3.73 -7.87
CA GLU A 52 2.54 4.02 -8.33
C GLU A 52 3.57 4.00 -7.18
N ILE A 53 3.31 3.17 -6.16
CA ILE A 53 4.19 2.99 -5.02
C ILE A 53 5.37 2.12 -5.46
N THR A 54 6.56 2.68 -5.35
CA THR A 54 7.81 1.97 -5.65
C THR A 54 8.08 0.88 -4.61
N GLU A 55 8.90 -0.12 -4.96
CA GLU A 55 9.29 -1.19 -4.04
C GLU A 55 9.93 -0.65 -2.74
N VAL A 56 10.78 0.37 -2.86
CA VAL A 56 11.41 1.02 -1.69
C VAL A 56 10.36 1.69 -0.79
N GLN A 57 9.36 2.36 -1.37
CA GLN A 57 8.26 2.94 -0.60
C GLN A 57 7.37 1.86 0.01
N ALA A 58 7.10 0.77 -0.73
CA ALA A 58 6.32 -0.37 -0.28
C ALA A 58 6.90 -0.97 1.00
N LEU A 59 8.22 -1.21 1.06
CA LEU A 59 8.90 -1.73 2.25
C LEU A 59 8.69 -0.87 3.50
N ASN A 60 8.58 0.45 3.34
CA ASN A 60 8.34 1.38 4.44
C ASN A 60 6.89 1.37 4.94
N ILE A 61 5.93 1.02 4.08
CA ILE A 61 4.49 1.09 4.41
C ILE A 61 3.88 -0.29 4.67
N ILE A 62 4.47 -1.40 4.22
CA ILE A 62 3.99 -2.77 4.52
C ILE A 62 3.65 -2.99 6.01
N PRO A 63 4.43 -2.49 7.01
CA PRO A 63 4.09 -2.63 8.43
C PRO A 63 2.72 -2.06 8.83
N THR A 64 2.14 -1.14 8.06
CA THR A 64 0.82 -0.55 8.35
C THR A 64 -0.32 -1.47 7.92
N PHE A 65 -0.06 -2.40 6.99
CA PHE A 65 -0.98 -3.42 6.50
C PHE A 65 -0.83 -4.75 7.24
N LEU A 66 0.07 -4.83 8.21
CA LEU A 66 0.26 -5.99 9.08
C LEU A 66 -0.28 -5.70 10.48
N GLU A 67 -0.76 -6.75 11.16
CA GLU A 67 -1.17 -6.70 12.57
C GLU A 67 -0.62 -7.91 13.33
N GLY A 68 -0.53 -7.78 14.65
CA GLY A 68 -0.10 -8.88 15.53
C GLY A 68 1.28 -9.44 15.18
N HIS A 69 1.38 -10.77 15.17
CA HIS A 69 2.64 -11.49 14.98
C HIS A 69 3.32 -11.20 13.63
N PRO A 70 2.61 -11.17 12.47
CA PRO A 70 3.21 -10.75 11.20
C PRO A 70 3.88 -9.37 11.25
N LYS A 71 3.25 -8.38 11.90
CA LYS A 71 3.83 -7.03 12.02
C LYS A 71 5.11 -7.04 12.85
N GLN A 72 5.10 -7.75 13.97
CA GLN A 72 6.27 -7.88 14.83
C GLN A 72 7.43 -8.53 14.08
N TRP A 73 7.16 -9.68 13.44
CA TRP A 73 8.15 -10.39 12.63
C TRP A 73 8.75 -9.49 11.54
N PHE A 74 7.91 -8.73 10.82
CA PHE A 74 8.39 -7.82 9.78
C PHE A 74 9.31 -6.73 10.35
N ASN A 75 8.94 -6.10 11.46
CA ASN A 75 9.75 -5.06 12.09
C ASN A 75 11.11 -5.59 12.60
N GLU A 76 11.13 -6.80 13.14
CA GLU A 76 12.36 -7.45 13.64
C GLU A 76 13.31 -7.83 12.50
N ASN A 77 12.77 -8.22 11.34
CA ASN A 77 13.59 -8.65 10.20
C ASN A 77 13.98 -7.49 9.26
N ASN A 78 13.23 -6.39 9.26
CA ASN A 78 13.49 -5.23 8.40
C ASN A 78 14.39 -4.16 9.04
N THR A 79 14.80 -4.33 10.31
CA THR A 79 15.77 -3.47 11.01
C THR A 79 17.23 -3.91 10.81
N THR A 80 17.48 -4.89 9.94
CA THR A 80 18.83 -5.46 9.70
C THR A 80 19.44 -4.98 8.39
N PHE A 81 19.58 -3.65 8.21
CA PHE A 81 20.41 -3.04 7.17
C PHE A 81 21.16 -1.82 7.70
#